data_AF-A0A2N5K822-F1
#
_entry.id   AF-A0A2N5K822-F1
#
_cell.length_a   1.000
_cell.length_b   1.000
_cell.length_c   1.000
_cell.angle_alpha   90.00
_cell.angle_beta   90.00
_cell.angle_gamma   90.00
#
_symmetry.space_group_name_H-M   'P 1'
#
loop_
_entity.id
_entity.type
_entity.pdbx_description
1 polymer ?
#
loop_
_entity_poly.entity_id
_entity_poly.type
_entity_poly.pdbx_seq_one_letter_code
_entity_poly.pdbx_strand_id
1 'polypeptide(L)'
;MTNKATHLPGLEQAMHDMPFDQFGRYHMLREAVDACRGQLGLERLTILDVGGFYEDNGQPTLPITRFLPQDAVTVLDVVECNLPGYVRGDGAALDFPDSHFDLVISADTLEHIPQNRRPAFWRELLRVARHGVILLAPFGTVEVEAAEALLFQYIKTELHAEHQQLKEHRDYGLPRLAEWLGFLQQAGVSVRAYPTGYLHAWLGMMLIKHLLLRLDPGPTAQRLVDSYYNRSFFPTERRRPAYRQLIVAEKTPGLVDAVDAVLAPTIQPPQEDVSADWGGAVLPTLMTVLQRQLGATQQQFLHQISVLERVLADQQIMINRLQADVSHAHGATERYEAAIRDLTERAHWLDGQNAELRRQLAALQQGRVMRLLSLFGGRK
;
A
#
# COMPACT_ATOMS: atom_id res chain seq x y z
N MET A 1 19.42 -26.19 17.80
CA MET A 1 18.17 -26.32 18.59
C MET A 1 17.02 -26.09 17.61
N THR A 2 16.34 -27.17 17.26
CA THR A 2 15.27 -27.18 16.26
C THR A 2 14.06 -26.40 16.79
N ASN A 3 13.66 -25.40 16.02
CA ASN A 3 12.57 -24.49 16.29
C ASN A 3 11.27 -25.31 16.46
N LYS A 4 10.67 -25.30 17.65
CA LYS A 4 9.31 -25.81 17.83
C LYS A 4 8.40 -24.83 17.10
N ALA A 5 8.06 -25.13 15.85
CA ALA A 5 6.93 -24.52 15.19
C ALA A 5 5.70 -24.79 16.07
N THR A 6 5.27 -23.76 16.79
CA THR A 6 3.98 -23.74 17.49
C THR A 6 2.92 -23.97 16.44
N HIS A 7 2.39 -25.19 16.40
CA HIS A 7 1.30 -25.58 15.52
C HIS A 7 0.05 -24.83 16.00
N LEU A 8 -0.19 -23.64 15.46
CA LEU A 8 -1.39 -22.84 15.73
C LEU A 8 -2.51 -23.42 14.86
N PRO A 9 -3.51 -24.13 15.42
CA PRO A 9 -4.55 -24.80 14.63
C PRO A 9 -5.32 -23.85 13.70
N GLY A 10 -5.42 -22.57 14.09
CA GLY A 10 -6.05 -21.52 13.29
C GLY A 10 -5.33 -21.19 11.98
N LEU A 11 -3.99 -21.33 11.93
CA LEU A 11 -3.18 -20.95 10.76
C LEU A 11 -3.27 -21.97 9.64
N GLU A 12 -3.18 -23.26 9.98
CA GLU A 12 -3.35 -24.34 9.00
C GLU A 12 -4.76 -24.30 8.41
N GLN A 13 -5.78 -24.11 9.27
CA GLN A 13 -7.14 -23.95 8.79
C GLN A 13 -7.29 -22.71 7.88
N ALA A 14 -6.73 -21.56 8.27
CA ALA A 14 -6.79 -20.34 7.47
C ALA A 14 -6.10 -20.50 6.12
N MET A 15 -4.96 -21.20 6.06
CA MET A 15 -4.28 -21.53 4.81
C MET A 15 -5.17 -22.31 3.84
N HIS A 16 -6.09 -23.13 4.36
CA HIS A 16 -7.00 -23.94 3.56
C HIS A 16 -8.31 -23.24 3.15
N ASP A 17 -8.89 -22.42 4.02
CA ASP A 17 -10.26 -21.92 3.83
C ASP A 17 -10.37 -20.41 3.60
N MET A 18 -9.31 -19.64 3.83
CA MET A 18 -9.33 -18.19 3.69
C MET A 18 -8.97 -17.76 2.26
N PRO A 19 -9.65 -16.73 1.69
CA PRO A 19 -9.26 -16.13 0.43
C PRO A 19 -7.78 -15.77 0.40
N PHE A 20 -7.12 -15.97 -0.75
CA PHE A 20 -5.67 -15.82 -0.82
C PHE A 20 -5.17 -14.43 -0.42
N ASP A 21 -5.93 -13.40 -0.80
CA ASP A 21 -5.65 -12.00 -0.54
C ASP A 21 -5.90 -11.58 0.92
N GLN A 22 -6.72 -12.35 1.65
CA GLN A 22 -6.93 -12.24 3.09
C GLN A 22 -5.80 -12.97 3.84
N PHE A 23 -5.50 -14.21 3.45
CA PHE A 23 -4.49 -15.03 4.11
C PHE A 23 -3.11 -14.36 4.09
N GLY A 24 -2.63 -13.96 2.90
CA GLY A 24 -1.29 -13.39 2.78
C GLY A 24 -1.08 -12.10 3.58
N ARG A 25 -2.11 -11.25 3.63
CA ARG A 25 -2.14 -10.00 4.40
C ARG A 25 -2.04 -10.26 5.90
N TYR A 26 -2.93 -11.07 6.45
CA TYR A 26 -2.96 -11.31 7.90
C TYR A 26 -1.81 -12.20 8.38
N HIS A 27 -1.28 -13.10 7.53
CA HIS A 27 -0.09 -13.88 7.86
C HIS A 27 1.13 -12.97 8.04
N MET A 28 1.36 -12.03 7.12
CA MET A 28 2.51 -11.14 7.22
C MET A 28 2.37 -10.15 8.39
N LEU A 29 1.15 -9.65 8.64
CA LEU A 29 0.85 -8.85 9.84
C LEU A 29 1.17 -9.61 11.12
N ARG A 30 0.79 -10.90 11.20
CA ARG A 30 1.10 -11.76 12.33
C ARG A 30 2.61 -11.89 12.57
N GLU A 31 3.40 -12.12 11.53
CA GLU A 31 4.87 -12.21 11.68
C GLU A 31 5.46 -10.92 12.24
N ALA A 32 4.98 -9.76 11.79
CA ALA A 32 5.41 -8.47 12.32
C ALA A 32 4.98 -8.29 13.79
N VAL A 33 3.73 -8.64 14.14
CA VAL A 33 3.22 -8.58 15.53
C VAL A 33 4.01 -9.53 16.43
N ASP A 34 4.31 -10.75 15.98
CA ASP A 34 5.09 -11.73 16.73
C ASP A 34 6.51 -11.23 17.01
N ALA A 35 7.16 -10.60 16.03
CA ALA A 35 8.47 -9.97 16.21
C ALA A 35 8.42 -8.83 17.24
N CYS A 36 7.42 -7.93 17.12
CA CYS A 36 7.20 -6.86 18.08
C CYS A 36 6.95 -7.38 19.50
N ARG A 37 6.13 -8.44 19.64
CA ARG A 37 5.85 -9.08 20.94
C ARG A 37 7.13 -9.59 21.60
N GLY A 38 7.96 -10.28 20.83
CA GLY A 38 9.27 -10.78 21.30
C GLY A 38 10.19 -9.64 21.73
N GLN A 39 10.27 -8.57 20.94
CA GLN A 39 11.09 -7.39 21.25
C GLN A 39 10.64 -6.67 22.53
N LEU A 40 9.33 -6.61 22.76
CA LEU A 40 8.76 -5.99 23.97
C LEU A 40 8.86 -6.90 25.20
N GLY A 41 9.21 -8.18 25.03
CA GLY A 41 9.27 -9.16 26.12
C GLY A 41 7.90 -9.43 26.76
N LEU A 42 6.82 -9.27 26.00
CA LEU A 42 5.45 -9.46 26.49
C LEU A 42 4.92 -10.85 26.10
N GLU A 43 4.20 -11.51 27.01
CA GLU A 43 3.53 -12.78 26.69
C GLU A 43 2.27 -12.58 25.85
N ARG A 44 1.59 -11.44 26.04
CA ARG A 44 0.32 -11.09 25.39
C ARG A 44 0.29 -9.59 25.11
N LEU A 45 -0.16 -9.21 23.92
CA LEU A 45 -0.37 -7.81 23.54
C LEU A 45 -1.86 -7.44 23.61
N THR A 46 -2.15 -6.18 23.91
CA THR A 46 -3.42 -5.53 23.60
C THR A 46 -3.32 -4.87 22.23
N ILE A 47 -4.22 -5.24 21.31
CA ILE A 47 -4.14 -4.85 19.89
C ILE A 47 -5.47 -4.26 19.43
N LEU A 48 -5.42 -3.13 18.74
CA LEU A 48 -6.55 -2.59 17.99
C LEU A 48 -6.35 -2.87 16.50
N ASP A 49 -7.29 -3.57 15.86
CA ASP A 49 -7.36 -3.71 14.40
C ASP A 49 -8.40 -2.74 13.84
N VAL A 50 -7.95 -1.72 13.11
CA VAL A 50 -8.80 -0.66 12.56
C VAL A 50 -9.11 -0.96 11.09
N GLY A 51 -10.39 -1.09 10.78
CA GLY A 51 -10.90 -1.54 9.48
C GLY A 51 -10.89 -3.06 9.31
N GLY A 52 -10.93 -3.80 10.42
CA GLY A 52 -10.76 -5.26 10.43
C GLY A 52 -12.04 -6.07 10.21
N PHE A 53 -13.17 -5.42 9.90
CA PHE A 53 -14.41 -6.13 9.57
C PHE A 53 -14.30 -6.77 8.19
N TYR A 54 -14.75 -8.01 8.07
CA TYR A 54 -14.89 -8.68 6.78
C TYR A 54 -16.19 -9.48 6.74
N GLU A 55 -16.80 -9.54 5.56
CA GLU A 55 -17.95 -10.39 5.30
C GLU A 55 -17.56 -11.51 4.33
N ASP A 56 -17.68 -12.75 4.78
CA ASP A 56 -17.44 -13.94 3.96
C ASP A 56 -18.78 -14.60 3.64
N ASN A 57 -19.25 -14.45 2.39
CA ASN A 57 -20.51 -15.03 1.91
C ASN A 57 -21.72 -14.70 2.81
N GLY A 58 -21.85 -13.43 3.22
CA GLY A 58 -22.93 -12.97 4.10
C GLY A 58 -22.73 -13.27 5.59
N GLN A 59 -21.59 -13.86 5.97
CA GLN A 59 -21.24 -14.09 7.37
C GLN A 59 -20.20 -13.07 7.83
N PRO A 60 -20.49 -12.27 8.87
CA PRO A 60 -19.51 -11.36 9.44
C PRO A 60 -18.38 -12.17 10.11
N THR A 61 -17.15 -11.69 9.95
CA THR A 61 -15.96 -12.31 10.51
C THR A 61 -14.92 -11.24 10.87
N LEU A 62 -14.01 -11.60 11.79
CA LEU A 62 -12.91 -10.78 12.27
C LEU A 62 -11.60 -11.52 11.98
N PRO A 63 -11.06 -11.44 10.74
CA PRO A 63 -10.03 -12.38 10.27
C PRO A 63 -8.79 -12.41 11.16
N ILE A 64 -8.36 -11.26 11.68
CA ILE A 64 -7.15 -11.13 12.53
C ILE A 64 -7.18 -12.06 13.74
N THR A 65 -8.36 -12.35 14.30
CA THR A 65 -8.51 -13.18 15.49
C THR A 65 -8.03 -14.62 15.28
N ARG A 66 -8.03 -15.10 14.03
CA ARG A 66 -7.48 -16.42 13.65
C ARG A 66 -5.95 -16.44 13.64
N PHE A 67 -5.31 -15.29 13.45
CA PHE A 67 -3.87 -15.16 13.32
C PHE A 67 -3.19 -14.78 14.64
N LEU A 68 -3.89 -14.07 15.52
CA LEU A 68 -3.39 -13.61 16.81
C LEU A 68 -4.17 -14.21 18.01
N PRO A 69 -4.31 -15.55 18.11
CA PRO A 69 -5.20 -16.18 19.09
C PRO A 69 -4.75 -15.99 20.54
N GLN A 70 -3.48 -15.64 20.77
CA GLN A 70 -2.94 -15.39 22.11
C GLN A 70 -3.10 -13.93 22.56
N ASP A 71 -3.30 -12.98 21.64
CA ASP A 71 -3.37 -11.56 21.95
C ASP A 71 -4.79 -11.14 22.37
N ALA A 72 -4.92 -9.97 23.00
CA ALA A 72 -6.20 -9.34 23.30
C ALA A 72 -6.54 -8.37 22.17
N VAL A 73 -7.28 -8.85 21.17
CA VAL A 73 -7.62 -8.07 19.98
C VAL A 73 -9.00 -7.43 20.12
N THR A 74 -9.05 -6.11 19.88
CA THR A 74 -10.27 -5.36 19.63
C THR A 74 -10.30 -4.99 18.16
N VAL A 75 -11.38 -5.28 17.44
CA VAL A 75 -11.57 -4.87 16.05
C VAL A 75 -12.52 -3.68 15.99
N LEU A 76 -12.17 -2.67 15.21
CA LEU A 76 -13.00 -1.49 14.99
C LEU A 76 -13.27 -1.27 13.51
N ASP A 77 -14.53 -1.02 13.16
CA ASP A 77 -14.93 -0.62 11.81
C ASP A 77 -16.18 0.29 11.86
N VAL A 78 -16.47 0.98 10.77
CA VAL A 78 -17.65 1.85 10.63
C VAL A 78 -18.93 1.05 10.45
N VAL A 79 -18.81 -0.19 9.97
CA VAL A 79 -19.90 -1.13 9.75
C VAL A 79 -20.54 -1.56 11.08
N GLU A 80 -21.82 -1.90 11.07
CA GLU A 80 -22.47 -2.45 12.26
C GLU A 80 -22.22 -3.95 12.36
N CYS A 81 -21.70 -4.41 13.50
CA CYS A 81 -21.41 -5.81 13.76
C CYS A 81 -21.52 -6.08 15.27
N ASN A 82 -22.00 -7.28 15.62
CA ASN A 82 -22.23 -7.69 17.02
C ASN A 82 -21.33 -8.87 17.43
N LEU A 83 -20.21 -9.08 16.74
CA LEU A 83 -19.26 -10.12 17.11
C LEU A 83 -18.50 -9.75 18.40
N PRO A 84 -18.17 -10.73 19.27
CA PRO A 84 -17.33 -10.46 20.43
C PRO A 84 -15.98 -9.85 20.05
N GLY A 85 -15.53 -8.85 20.80
CA GLY A 85 -14.28 -8.13 20.51
C GLY A 85 -14.38 -7.09 19.39
N TYR A 86 -15.59 -6.78 18.91
CA TYR A 86 -15.84 -5.73 17.93
C TYR A 86 -16.38 -4.45 18.58
N VAL A 87 -15.94 -3.29 18.08
CA VAL A 87 -16.44 -1.96 18.45
C VAL A 87 -16.74 -1.18 17.18
N ARG A 88 -17.93 -0.62 17.04
CA ARG A 88 -18.23 0.29 15.93
C ARG A 88 -17.59 1.65 16.19
N GLY A 89 -16.88 2.20 15.21
CA GLY A 89 -16.25 3.52 15.34
C GLY A 89 -15.62 4.02 14.05
N ASP A 90 -15.10 5.26 14.09
CA ASP A 90 -14.40 5.88 12.97
C ASP A 90 -12.89 5.90 13.26
N GLY A 91 -12.10 5.26 12.40
CA GLY A 91 -10.64 5.19 12.56
C GLY A 91 -9.94 6.55 12.53
N ALA A 92 -10.59 7.60 12.01
CA ALA A 92 -10.09 8.97 12.02
C ALA A 92 -10.59 9.82 13.20
N ALA A 93 -11.35 9.23 14.11
CA ALA A 93 -11.79 9.83 15.37
C ALA A 93 -12.06 8.73 16.42
N LEU A 94 -10.98 8.12 16.93
CA LEU A 94 -11.05 6.97 17.82
C LEU A 94 -11.44 7.39 19.25
N ASP A 95 -12.49 6.78 19.80
CA ASP A 95 -12.93 7.00 21.18
C ASP A 95 -12.14 6.15 22.19
N PHE A 96 -10.81 6.25 22.11
CA PHE A 96 -9.88 5.60 23.04
C PHE A 96 -8.88 6.63 23.59
N PRO A 97 -8.39 6.46 24.84
CA PRO A 97 -7.30 7.27 25.38
C PRO A 97 -6.00 7.12 24.59
N ASP A 98 -5.08 8.05 24.80
CA ASP A 98 -3.73 7.97 24.26
C ASP A 98 -3.01 6.72 24.78
N SER A 99 -2.24 6.05 23.91
CA SER A 99 -1.44 4.86 24.26
C SER A 99 -2.24 3.73 24.95
N HIS A 100 -3.51 3.58 24.58
CA HIS A 100 -4.42 2.58 25.13
C HIS A 100 -4.06 1.15 24.74
N PHE A 101 -3.58 0.93 23.51
CA PHE A 101 -3.22 -0.39 22.98
C PHE A 101 -1.72 -0.53 22.85
N ASP A 102 -1.16 -1.71 23.10
CA ASP A 102 0.27 -1.97 22.90
C ASP A 102 0.68 -1.74 21.44
N LEU A 103 -0.11 -2.30 20.51
CA LEU A 103 0.02 -2.09 19.06
C LEU A 103 -1.33 -1.73 18.44
N VAL A 104 -1.28 -0.96 17.36
CA VAL A 104 -2.43 -0.75 16.47
C VAL A 104 -2.08 -1.33 15.11
N ILE A 105 -3.01 -2.06 14.50
CA ILE A 105 -2.88 -2.58 13.15
C ILE A 105 -4.02 -2.08 12.26
N SER A 106 -3.80 -2.10 10.96
CA SER A 106 -4.83 -1.83 9.96
C SER A 106 -4.45 -2.50 8.64
N ALA A 107 -5.42 -3.11 7.96
CA ALA A 107 -5.15 -4.05 6.88
C ALA A 107 -6.13 -3.83 5.72
N ASP A 108 -5.66 -3.21 4.64
CA ASP A 108 -6.47 -2.77 3.48
C ASP A 108 -7.64 -1.85 3.89
N THR A 109 -7.33 -0.79 4.63
CA THR A 109 -8.30 0.22 5.08
C THR A 109 -7.97 1.63 4.56
N LEU A 110 -6.69 1.95 4.39
CA LEU A 110 -6.22 3.31 4.12
C LEU A 110 -6.72 3.85 2.77
N GLU A 111 -6.84 2.97 1.78
CA GLU A 111 -7.35 3.21 0.44
C GLU A 111 -8.85 3.52 0.42
N HIS A 112 -9.60 3.00 1.39
CA HIS A 112 -11.04 3.27 1.59
C HIS A 112 -11.31 4.59 2.33
N ILE A 113 -10.26 5.28 2.78
CA ILE A 113 -10.40 6.57 3.46
C ILE A 113 -10.19 7.69 2.45
N PRO A 114 -11.12 8.67 2.34
CA PRO A 114 -10.94 9.85 1.51
C PRO A 114 -9.60 10.55 1.77
N GLN A 115 -8.92 11.01 0.72
CA GLN A 115 -7.54 11.54 0.81
C GLN A 115 -7.36 12.61 1.90
N ASN A 116 -8.33 13.52 2.04
CA ASN A 116 -8.31 14.60 3.04
C ASN A 116 -8.46 14.11 4.50
N ARG A 117 -8.96 12.89 4.72
CA ARG A 117 -9.15 12.29 6.06
C ARG A 117 -8.00 11.40 6.50
N ARG A 118 -7.17 10.89 5.57
CA ARG A 118 -6.06 9.99 5.89
C ARG A 118 -5.06 10.55 6.92
N PRO A 119 -4.72 11.86 6.94
CA PRO A 119 -3.85 12.40 7.99
C PRO A 119 -4.47 12.32 9.38
N ALA A 120 -5.81 12.42 9.51
CA ALA A 120 -6.50 12.27 10.79
C ALA A 120 -6.51 10.81 11.24
N PHE A 121 -6.77 9.89 10.32
CA PHE A 121 -6.67 8.44 10.57
C PHE A 121 -5.31 8.04 11.15
N TRP A 122 -4.22 8.43 10.49
CA TRP A 122 -2.87 8.11 10.97
C TRP A 122 -2.53 8.73 12.32
N ARG A 123 -2.96 9.98 12.56
CA ARG A 123 -2.76 10.64 13.85
C ARG A 123 -3.46 9.87 14.96
N GLU A 124 -4.68 9.40 14.74
CA GLU A 124 -5.42 8.60 15.71
C GLU A 124 -4.75 7.25 15.95
N LEU A 125 -4.30 6.54 14.91
CA LEU A 125 -3.60 5.26 15.08
C LEU A 125 -2.34 5.43 15.92
N LEU A 126 -1.52 6.44 15.63
CA LEU A 126 -0.31 6.75 16.39
C LEU A 126 -0.60 7.21 17.81
N ARG A 127 -1.70 7.96 18.02
CA ARG A 127 -2.11 8.47 19.32
C ARG A 127 -2.49 7.32 20.26
N VAL A 128 -3.32 6.39 19.81
CA VAL A 128 -3.81 5.29 20.66
C VAL A 128 -2.82 4.11 20.75
N ALA A 129 -1.85 4.00 19.83
CA ALA A 129 -0.75 3.06 19.92
C ALA A 129 0.27 3.45 20.99
N ARG A 130 0.62 2.55 21.89
CA ARG A 130 1.70 2.73 22.88
C ARG A 130 3.07 2.54 22.23
N HIS A 131 3.28 1.42 21.54
CA HIS A 131 4.61 1.04 21.05
C HIS A 131 4.79 1.24 19.55
N GLY A 132 3.75 1.05 18.74
CA GLY A 132 3.84 1.26 17.29
C GLY A 132 2.57 0.91 16.54
N VAL A 133 2.58 1.24 15.25
CA VAL A 133 1.51 0.94 14.30
C VAL A 133 2.06 0.02 13.21
N ILE A 134 1.31 -1.03 12.86
CA ILE A 134 1.61 -1.89 11.70
C ILE A 134 0.46 -1.77 10.71
N LEU A 135 0.68 -1.05 9.61
CA LEU A 135 -0.34 -0.81 8.60
C LEU A 135 0.04 -1.52 7.31
N LEU A 136 -0.89 -2.24 6.71
CA LEU A 136 -0.73 -2.84 5.40
C LEU A 136 -1.84 -2.33 4.48
N ALA A 137 -1.48 -1.84 3.29
CA ALA A 137 -2.42 -1.31 2.31
C ALA A 137 -1.85 -1.42 0.89
N PRO A 138 -2.70 -1.38 -0.15
CA PRO A 138 -2.25 -1.13 -1.51
C PRO A 138 -1.71 0.30 -1.64
N PHE A 139 -0.61 0.46 -2.36
CA PHE A 139 -0.02 1.78 -2.62
C PHE A 139 0.03 2.06 -4.12
N GLY A 140 -0.42 3.25 -4.50
CA GLY A 140 -0.56 3.64 -5.88
C GLY A 140 0.80 3.78 -6.56
N THR A 141 1.02 2.94 -7.57
CA THR A 141 2.02 3.10 -8.63
C THR A 141 1.33 2.98 -9.98
N VAL A 142 2.02 3.30 -11.08
CA VAL A 142 1.48 3.17 -12.44
C VAL A 142 0.99 1.73 -12.70
N GLU A 143 1.76 0.75 -12.23
CA GLU A 143 1.49 -0.67 -12.39
C GLU A 143 0.26 -1.11 -11.57
N VAL A 144 0.18 -0.67 -10.31
CA VAL A 144 -0.94 -1.01 -9.41
C VAL A 144 -2.25 -0.40 -9.92
N GLU A 145 -2.24 0.88 -10.31
CA GLU A 145 -3.43 1.55 -10.83
C GLU A 145 -3.90 0.93 -12.15
N ALA A 146 -2.97 0.55 -13.03
CA ALA A 146 -3.31 -0.18 -14.25
C ALA A 146 -3.91 -1.56 -13.96
N ALA A 147 -3.41 -2.27 -12.94
CA ALA A 147 -3.94 -3.56 -12.52
C ALA A 147 -5.35 -3.46 -11.92
N GLU A 148 -5.61 -2.51 -11.03
CA GLU A 148 -6.94 -2.28 -10.49
C GLU A 148 -7.93 -1.84 -11.57
N ALA A 149 -7.50 -0.97 -12.50
CA ALA A 149 -8.33 -0.55 -13.62
C ALA A 149 -8.73 -1.73 -14.52
N LEU A 150 -7.78 -2.61 -14.84
CA LEU A 150 -8.04 -3.81 -15.62
C LEU A 150 -9.00 -4.75 -14.89
N LEU A 151 -8.74 -5.04 -13.61
CA LEU A 151 -9.60 -5.91 -12.80
C LEU A 151 -11.02 -5.34 -12.68
N PHE A 152 -11.15 -4.05 -12.43
CA PHE A 152 -12.44 -3.37 -12.34
C PHE A 152 -13.24 -3.48 -13.65
N GLN A 153 -12.60 -3.23 -14.80
CA GLN A 153 -13.26 -3.35 -16.10
C GLN A 153 -13.60 -4.81 -16.43
N TYR A 154 -12.74 -5.76 -16.06
CA TYR A 154 -13.00 -7.19 -16.23
C TYR A 154 -14.26 -7.61 -15.48
N ILE A 155 -14.35 -7.30 -14.19
CA ILE A 155 -15.52 -7.63 -13.36
C ILE A 155 -16.80 -6.98 -13.92
N LYS A 156 -16.71 -5.71 -14.31
CA LYS A 156 -17.85 -4.98 -14.88
C LYS A 156 -18.34 -5.58 -16.20
N THR A 157 -17.43 -6.05 -17.04
CA THR A 157 -17.76 -6.56 -18.38
C THR A 157 -18.19 -8.03 -18.34
N GLU A 158 -17.45 -8.86 -17.62
CA GLU A 158 -17.61 -10.32 -17.63
C GLU A 158 -18.61 -10.83 -16.59
N LEU A 159 -18.74 -10.14 -15.45
CA LEU A 159 -19.69 -10.50 -14.38
C LEU A 159 -20.91 -9.58 -14.32
N HIS A 160 -20.93 -8.51 -15.13
CA HIS A 160 -21.98 -7.48 -15.10
C HIS A 160 -22.20 -6.89 -13.70
N ALA A 161 -21.13 -6.82 -12.91
CA ALA A 161 -21.15 -6.36 -11.51
C ALA A 161 -20.20 -5.18 -11.30
N GLU A 162 -20.51 -4.29 -10.36
CA GLU A 162 -19.61 -3.20 -9.97
C GLU A 162 -19.00 -3.50 -8.60
N HIS A 163 -17.69 -3.75 -8.57
CA HIS A 163 -16.96 -4.04 -7.34
C HIS A 163 -16.79 -2.77 -6.51
N GLN A 164 -17.53 -2.64 -5.40
CA GLN A 164 -17.61 -1.39 -4.65
C GLN A 164 -16.25 -0.96 -4.06
N GLN A 165 -15.46 -1.89 -3.53
CA GLN A 165 -14.14 -1.56 -2.98
C GLN A 165 -13.19 -0.96 -4.04
N LEU A 166 -13.04 -1.59 -5.21
CA LEU A 166 -12.23 -1.05 -6.31
C LEU A 166 -12.76 0.29 -6.84
N LYS A 167 -14.07 0.51 -6.78
CA LYS A 167 -14.66 1.82 -7.11
C LYS A 167 -14.22 2.88 -6.11
N GLU A 168 -14.27 2.59 -4.81
CA GLU A 168 -13.78 3.49 -3.77
C GLU A 168 -12.28 3.79 -3.93
N HIS A 169 -11.45 2.80 -4.26
CA HIS A 169 -10.02 3.02 -4.53
C HIS A 169 -9.82 4.03 -5.66
N ARG A 170 -10.64 3.93 -6.72
CA ARG A 170 -10.60 4.84 -7.87
C ARG A 170 -11.12 6.23 -7.53
N ASP A 171 -12.19 6.31 -6.73
CA ASP A 171 -12.83 7.58 -6.38
C ASP A 171 -12.03 8.36 -5.31
N TYR A 172 -11.40 7.66 -4.36
CA TYR A 172 -10.55 8.27 -3.32
C TYR A 172 -9.07 8.36 -3.69
N GLY A 173 -8.64 7.59 -4.71
CA GLY A 173 -7.25 7.45 -5.15
C GLY A 173 -6.40 6.63 -4.20
N LEU A 174 -5.49 5.80 -4.71
CA LEU A 174 -4.60 5.01 -3.86
C LEU A 174 -3.59 5.87 -3.07
N PRO A 175 -3.19 5.48 -1.84
CA PRO A 175 -2.18 6.20 -1.09
C PRO A 175 -0.81 6.12 -1.79
N ARG A 176 0.01 7.17 -1.68
CA ARG A 176 1.39 7.20 -2.21
C ARG A 176 2.38 6.88 -1.11
N LEU A 177 3.17 5.81 -1.29
CA LEU A 177 4.08 5.33 -0.24
C LEU A 177 5.07 6.42 0.23
N ALA A 178 5.69 7.14 -0.72
CA ALA A 178 6.69 8.16 -0.41
C ALA A 178 6.11 9.33 0.43
N GLU A 179 4.89 9.75 0.14
CA GLU A 179 4.19 10.80 0.91
C GLU A 179 3.98 10.36 2.37
N TRP A 180 3.57 9.10 2.56
CA TRP A 180 3.33 8.54 3.90
C TRP A 180 4.61 8.33 4.70
N LEU A 181 5.66 7.78 4.08
CA LEU A 181 6.96 7.64 4.73
C LEU A 181 7.52 9.01 5.12
N GLY A 182 7.40 10.01 4.24
CA GLY A 182 7.82 11.38 4.52
C GLY A 182 7.04 12.02 5.68
N PHE A 183 5.71 11.86 5.71
CA PHE A 183 4.86 12.34 6.80
C PHE A 183 5.26 11.75 8.16
N LEU A 184 5.51 10.43 8.23
CA LEU A 184 5.91 9.75 9.46
C LEU A 184 7.32 10.17 9.91
N GLN A 185 8.26 10.30 8.97
CA GLN A 185 9.61 10.78 9.26
C GLN A 185 9.63 12.22 9.80
N GLN A 186 8.81 13.11 9.23
CA GLN A 186 8.67 14.49 9.73
C GLN A 186 8.09 14.55 11.15
N ALA A 187 7.26 13.56 11.53
CA ALA A 187 6.74 13.41 12.89
C ALA A 187 7.76 12.76 13.86
N GLY A 188 8.99 12.49 13.44
CA GLY A 188 10.02 11.85 14.26
C GLY A 188 9.78 10.35 14.50
N VAL A 189 8.92 9.72 13.70
CA VAL A 189 8.58 8.30 13.82
C VAL A 189 9.51 7.49 12.92
N SER A 190 10.20 6.52 13.51
CA SER A 190 11.02 5.56 12.78
C SER A 190 10.10 4.65 11.96
N VAL A 191 10.38 4.47 10.67
CA VAL A 191 9.47 3.78 9.76
C VAL A 191 10.20 2.90 8.75
N ARG A 192 9.63 1.71 8.50
CA ARG A 192 10.13 0.75 7.51
C ARG A 192 8.96 0.16 6.73
N ALA A 193 9.16 -0.11 5.44
CA ALA A 193 8.17 -0.69 4.55
C ALA A 193 8.67 -1.99 3.90
N TYR A 194 7.77 -2.97 3.75
CA TYR A 194 8.04 -4.30 3.21
C TYR A 194 7.04 -4.63 2.10
N PRO A 195 7.49 -5.08 0.92
CA PRO A 195 6.59 -5.42 -0.19
C PRO A 195 5.82 -6.72 0.08
N THR A 196 4.57 -6.77 -0.36
CA THR A 196 3.75 -8.00 -0.32
C THR A 196 2.64 -7.98 -1.37
N GLY A 197 2.12 -9.15 -1.70
CA GLY A 197 1.18 -9.35 -2.80
C GLY A 197 1.84 -9.00 -4.13
N TYR A 198 2.76 -9.86 -4.59
CA TYR A 198 3.41 -9.71 -5.90
C TYR A 198 2.39 -9.40 -6.97
N LEU A 199 2.49 -8.22 -7.59
CA LEU A 199 1.38 -7.59 -8.32
C LEU A 199 0.84 -8.48 -9.45
N HIS A 200 1.75 -9.07 -10.23
CA HIS A 200 1.37 -9.94 -11.34
C HIS A 200 0.66 -11.20 -10.86
N ALA A 201 1.09 -11.75 -9.71
CA ALA A 201 0.45 -12.91 -9.12
C ALA A 201 -0.91 -12.61 -8.53
N TRP A 202 -1.01 -11.50 -7.80
CA TRP A 202 -2.27 -11.01 -7.28
C TRP A 202 -3.29 -10.77 -8.41
N LEU A 203 -2.90 -10.08 -9.48
CA LEU A 203 -3.81 -9.77 -10.58
C LEU A 203 -4.26 -11.03 -11.34
N GLY A 204 -3.32 -11.90 -11.70
CA GLY A 204 -3.64 -13.16 -12.38
C GLY A 204 -4.60 -14.01 -11.55
N MET A 205 -4.35 -14.12 -10.25
CA MET A 205 -5.21 -14.84 -9.33
C MET A 205 -6.60 -14.20 -9.20
N MET A 206 -6.67 -12.86 -9.09
CA MET A 206 -7.96 -12.16 -9.05
C MET A 206 -8.78 -12.43 -10.33
N LEU A 207 -8.17 -12.35 -11.51
CA LEU A 207 -8.87 -12.64 -12.77
C LEU A 207 -9.38 -14.08 -12.84
N ILE A 208 -8.58 -15.05 -12.39
CA ILE A 208 -8.98 -16.46 -12.34
C ILE A 208 -10.13 -16.67 -11.36
N LYS A 209 -10.09 -16.08 -10.16
CA LYS A 209 -11.19 -16.18 -9.19
C LYS A 209 -12.48 -15.62 -9.75
N HIS A 210 -12.44 -14.46 -10.39
CA HIS A 210 -13.64 -13.86 -10.99
C HIS A 210 -14.14 -14.64 -12.21
N LEU A 211 -13.23 -15.22 -13.01
CA LEU A 211 -13.61 -16.17 -14.06
C LEU A 211 -14.32 -17.40 -13.48
N LEU A 212 -13.81 -17.95 -12.38
CA LEU A 212 -14.43 -19.09 -11.71
C LEU A 212 -15.81 -18.74 -11.17
N LEU A 213 -16.01 -17.56 -10.56
CA LEU A 213 -17.34 -17.12 -10.15
C LEU A 213 -18.34 -17.11 -11.33
N ARG A 214 -17.88 -16.79 -12.54
CA ARG A 214 -18.70 -16.82 -13.76
C ARG A 214 -19.06 -18.23 -14.21
N LEU A 215 -18.11 -19.16 -14.13
CA LEU A 215 -18.22 -20.50 -14.70
C LEU A 215 -18.81 -21.52 -13.72
N ASP A 216 -18.48 -21.39 -12.44
CA ASP A 216 -18.95 -22.21 -11.33
C ASP A 216 -19.02 -21.33 -10.05
N PRO A 217 -20.19 -20.75 -9.73
CA PRO A 217 -20.36 -19.83 -8.60
C PRO A 217 -20.27 -20.53 -7.24
N GLY A 218 -20.04 -21.84 -7.19
CA GLY A 218 -19.90 -22.59 -5.94
C GLY A 218 -18.63 -22.22 -5.16
N PRO A 219 -18.67 -22.25 -3.82
CA PRO A 219 -17.52 -21.87 -2.99
C PRO A 219 -16.39 -22.91 -3.00
N THR A 220 -16.64 -24.12 -3.52
CA THR A 220 -15.66 -25.21 -3.58
C THR A 220 -14.51 -24.87 -4.52
N ALA A 221 -14.79 -24.42 -5.75
CA ALA A 221 -13.77 -24.03 -6.71
C ALA A 221 -12.90 -22.89 -6.17
N GLN A 222 -13.54 -21.85 -5.61
CA GLN A 222 -12.85 -20.71 -5.00
C GLN A 222 -11.87 -21.15 -3.91
N ARG A 223 -12.34 -21.93 -2.92
CA ARG A 223 -11.49 -22.43 -1.83
C ARG A 223 -10.34 -23.30 -2.31
N LEU A 224 -10.54 -24.11 -3.35
CA LEU A 224 -9.46 -24.93 -3.90
C LEU A 224 -8.34 -24.08 -4.49
N VAL A 225 -8.69 -23.04 -5.25
CA VAL A 225 -7.68 -22.14 -5.83
C VAL A 225 -7.02 -21.31 -4.76
N ASP A 226 -7.79 -20.77 -3.80
CA ASP A 226 -7.25 -20.05 -2.65
C ASP A 226 -6.27 -20.91 -1.85
N SER A 227 -6.65 -22.15 -1.51
CA SER A 227 -5.79 -23.09 -0.78
C SER A 227 -4.51 -23.43 -1.54
N TYR A 228 -4.62 -23.64 -2.85
CA TYR A 228 -3.46 -23.89 -3.71
C TYR A 228 -2.53 -22.67 -3.73
N TYR A 229 -3.08 -21.47 -3.88
CA TYR A 229 -2.31 -20.23 -3.87
C TYR A 229 -1.58 -20.03 -2.55
N ASN A 230 -2.29 -20.15 -1.42
CA ASN A 230 -1.74 -19.96 -0.08
C ASN A 230 -0.59 -20.92 0.22
N ARG A 231 -0.65 -22.16 -0.27
CA ARG A 231 0.41 -23.14 -0.03
C ARG A 231 1.62 -22.96 -0.95
N SER A 232 1.40 -22.57 -2.20
CA SER A 232 2.42 -22.64 -3.25
C SER A 232 3.02 -21.28 -3.62
N PHE A 233 2.27 -20.20 -3.47
CA PHE A 233 2.67 -18.86 -3.96
C PHE A 233 2.89 -17.86 -2.84
N PHE A 234 2.19 -17.98 -1.70
CA PHE A 234 2.42 -17.10 -0.56
C PHE A 234 3.91 -16.90 -0.19
N PRO A 235 4.78 -17.95 -0.17
CA PRO A 235 6.20 -17.77 0.15
C PRO A 235 6.97 -16.88 -0.84
N THR A 236 6.46 -16.68 -2.05
CA THR A 236 7.10 -15.88 -3.11
C THR A 236 6.46 -14.50 -3.29
N GLU A 237 5.42 -14.15 -2.54
CA GLU A 237 4.68 -12.89 -2.73
C GLU A 237 5.42 -11.64 -2.25
N ARG A 238 6.43 -11.79 -1.39
CA ARG A 238 7.17 -10.65 -0.80
C ARG A 238 8.21 -10.12 -1.76
N ARG A 239 7.76 -9.52 -2.87
CA ARG A 239 8.64 -8.99 -3.92
C ARG A 239 8.01 -7.88 -4.71
N ARG A 240 8.84 -7.15 -5.45
CA ARG A 240 8.41 -6.09 -6.36
C ARG A 240 8.23 -6.59 -7.80
N PRO A 241 7.34 -5.97 -8.61
CA PRO A 241 6.35 -4.97 -8.18
C PRO A 241 5.30 -5.58 -7.23
N ALA A 242 4.90 -4.82 -6.22
CA ALA A 242 4.04 -5.29 -5.13
C ALA A 242 2.75 -4.48 -5.13
N TYR A 243 1.61 -5.16 -4.99
CA TYR A 243 0.31 -4.53 -4.83
C TYR A 243 0.24 -3.78 -3.50
N ARG A 244 0.74 -4.40 -2.42
CA ARG A 244 0.69 -3.87 -1.05
C ARG A 244 2.07 -3.57 -0.47
N GLN A 245 2.09 -2.70 0.53
CA GLN A 245 3.23 -2.53 1.43
C GLN A 245 2.75 -2.69 2.87
N LEU A 246 3.50 -3.47 3.65
CA LEU A 246 3.40 -3.44 5.11
C LEU A 246 4.36 -2.38 5.64
N ILE A 247 3.83 -1.43 6.39
CA ILE A 247 4.55 -0.33 7.05
C ILE A 247 4.58 -0.62 8.54
N VAL A 248 5.77 -0.58 9.13
CA VAL A 248 5.97 -0.57 10.57
C VAL A 248 6.39 0.84 10.97
N ALA A 249 5.56 1.49 11.78
CA ALA A 249 5.80 2.81 12.34
C ALA A 249 6.06 2.68 13.84
N GLU A 250 7.27 2.98 14.26
CA GLU A 250 7.80 2.72 15.59
C GLU A 250 7.75 3.95 16.50
N LYS A 251 7.18 3.79 17.69
CA LYS A 251 7.27 4.75 18.80
C LYS A 251 8.25 4.30 19.88
N THR A 252 8.39 2.99 20.08
CA THR A 252 9.35 2.40 21.03
C THR A 252 10.53 1.81 20.26
N PRO A 253 11.78 2.30 20.47
CA PRO A 253 12.94 1.83 19.72
C PRO A 253 13.15 0.30 19.77
N GLY A 254 13.52 -0.27 18.62
CA GLY A 254 13.84 -1.68 18.41
C GLY A 254 12.73 -2.52 17.76
N LEU A 255 11.50 -2.01 17.63
CA LEU A 255 10.43 -2.70 16.90
C LEU A 255 10.75 -2.84 15.41
N VAL A 256 11.24 -1.77 14.77
CA VAL A 256 11.59 -1.83 13.34
C VAL A 256 12.67 -2.86 13.10
N ASP A 257 13.72 -2.88 13.92
CA ASP A 257 14.83 -3.82 13.80
C ASP A 257 14.37 -5.27 14.03
N ALA A 258 13.50 -5.50 15.02
CA ALA A 258 12.95 -6.82 15.29
C ALA A 258 12.11 -7.34 14.13
N VAL A 259 11.28 -6.49 13.52
CA VAL A 259 10.50 -6.86 12.34
C VAL A 259 11.39 -7.06 11.12
N ASP A 260 12.42 -6.22 10.91
CA ASP A 260 13.35 -6.34 9.79
C ASP A 260 14.11 -7.67 9.85
N ALA A 261 14.54 -8.09 11.04
CA ALA A 261 15.19 -9.37 11.26
C ALA A 261 14.34 -10.60 10.85
N VAL A 262 13.01 -10.49 10.90
CA VAL A 262 12.08 -11.57 10.51
C VAL A 262 11.66 -11.45 9.05
N LEU A 263 11.32 -10.25 8.59
CA LEU A 263 10.71 -10.05 7.27
C LEU A 263 11.74 -9.81 6.17
N ALA A 264 12.82 -9.07 6.40
CA ALA A 264 13.79 -8.77 5.35
C ALA A 264 14.41 -10.02 4.69
N PRO A 265 14.75 -11.10 5.42
CA PRO A 265 15.26 -12.34 4.83
C PRO A 265 14.25 -13.07 3.92
N THR A 266 12.96 -12.77 4.05
CA THR A 266 11.89 -13.42 3.28
C THR A 266 11.55 -12.68 1.98
N ILE A 267 12.10 -11.47 1.80
CA ILE A 267 11.89 -10.67 0.58
C ILE A 267 12.64 -11.34 -0.58
N GLN A 268 11.90 -11.65 -1.64
CA GLN A 268 12.48 -12.18 -2.87
C GLN A 268 12.97 -11.03 -3.77
N PRO A 269 14.00 -11.26 -4.60
CA PRO A 269 14.42 -10.27 -5.58
C PRO A 269 13.26 -9.91 -6.53
N PRO A 270 13.25 -8.71 -7.12
CA PRO A 270 12.31 -8.38 -8.18
C PRO A 270 12.37 -9.41 -9.31
N GLN A 271 11.25 -9.63 -9.98
CA GLN A 271 11.18 -10.49 -11.16
C GLN A 271 10.63 -9.70 -12.33
N GLU A 272 11.46 -9.56 -13.36
CA GLU A 272 11.14 -8.78 -14.57
C GLU A 272 10.43 -9.64 -15.64
N ASP A 273 10.64 -10.96 -15.64
CA ASP A 273 9.99 -11.88 -16.58
C ASP A 273 8.72 -12.51 -15.96
N VAL A 274 7.58 -11.90 -16.30
CA VAL A 274 6.23 -12.34 -15.87
C VAL A 274 5.79 -13.62 -16.60
N SER A 275 6.30 -13.84 -17.82
CA SER A 275 5.88 -14.94 -18.69
C SER A 275 6.36 -16.31 -18.21
N ALA A 276 7.49 -16.33 -17.49
CA ALA A 276 8.14 -17.54 -17.01
C ALA A 276 7.40 -18.24 -15.85
N ASP A 277 6.68 -17.52 -14.98
CA ASP A 277 6.04 -18.12 -13.80
C ASP A 277 4.58 -18.53 -14.04
N TRP A 278 3.72 -17.59 -14.44
CA TRP A 278 2.27 -17.84 -14.53
C TRP A 278 1.89 -18.78 -15.67
N GLY A 279 2.44 -18.57 -16.87
CA GLY A 279 2.17 -19.41 -18.04
C GLY A 279 2.87 -20.78 -18.00
N GLY A 280 3.99 -20.89 -17.28
CA GLY A 280 4.84 -22.09 -17.30
C GLY A 280 4.46 -23.19 -16.30
N ALA A 281 4.08 -22.85 -15.07
CA ALA A 281 3.94 -23.83 -13.99
C ALA A 281 2.66 -23.68 -13.14
N VAL A 282 2.24 -22.44 -12.83
CA VAL A 282 1.07 -22.18 -11.97
C VAL A 282 -0.21 -22.59 -12.65
N LEU A 283 -0.41 -22.09 -13.87
CA LEU A 283 -1.64 -22.23 -14.62
C LEU A 283 -1.87 -23.70 -15.07
N PRO A 284 -0.87 -24.45 -15.59
CA PRO A 284 -1.05 -25.86 -15.89
C PRO A 284 -1.40 -26.72 -14.67
N THR A 285 -0.80 -26.43 -13.51
CA THR A 285 -1.05 -27.17 -12.26
C THR A 285 -2.43 -26.87 -11.71
N LEU A 286 -2.79 -25.59 -11.65
CA LEU A 286 -4.12 -25.14 -11.25
C LEU A 286 -5.19 -25.73 -12.18
N MET A 287 -4.92 -25.78 -13.48
CA MET A 287 -5.80 -26.38 -14.47
C MET A 287 -5.98 -27.88 -14.27
N THR A 288 -4.91 -28.58 -13.92
CA THR A 288 -5.00 -30.02 -13.58
C THR A 288 -5.88 -30.23 -12.35
N VAL A 289 -5.80 -29.35 -11.34
CA VAL A 289 -6.62 -29.43 -10.13
C VAL A 289 -8.09 -29.12 -10.44
N LEU A 290 -8.38 -28.03 -11.14
CA LEU A 290 -9.73 -27.65 -11.53
C LEU A 290 -10.37 -28.69 -12.45
N GLN A 291 -9.62 -29.25 -13.41
CA GLN A 291 -10.09 -30.30 -14.31
C GLN A 291 -10.47 -31.57 -13.55
N ARG A 292 -9.65 -32.01 -12.59
CA ARG A 292 -9.91 -33.23 -11.80
C ARG A 292 -11.13 -33.07 -10.89
N GLN A 293 -11.41 -31.87 -10.40
CA GLN A 293 -12.44 -31.66 -9.39
C GLN A 293 -13.78 -31.15 -9.94
N LEU A 294 -13.80 -30.44 -11.07
CA LEU A 294 -15.02 -29.76 -11.56
C LEU A 294 -15.65 -30.40 -12.81
N GLY A 295 -15.02 -31.38 -13.44
CA GLY A 295 -15.61 -32.14 -14.55
C GLY A 295 -15.97 -31.31 -15.80
N ALA A 296 -15.53 -30.05 -15.89
CA ALA A 296 -15.85 -29.14 -16.97
C ALA A 296 -15.10 -29.47 -18.28
N THR A 297 -15.66 -29.05 -19.42
CA THR A 297 -15.10 -29.34 -20.74
C THR A 297 -13.78 -28.58 -20.94
N GLN A 298 -12.68 -29.33 -21.06
CA GLN A 298 -11.28 -28.87 -21.19
C GLN A 298 -11.08 -27.68 -22.14
N GLN A 299 -11.82 -27.62 -23.25
CA GLN A 299 -11.64 -26.60 -24.29
C GLN A 299 -12.15 -25.20 -23.88
N GLN A 300 -13.24 -25.11 -23.10
CA GLN A 300 -13.84 -23.81 -22.76
C GLN A 300 -12.97 -23.06 -21.74
N PHE A 301 -12.47 -23.75 -20.71
CA PHE A 301 -11.56 -23.16 -19.74
C PHE A 301 -10.21 -22.77 -20.36
N LEU A 302 -9.60 -23.66 -21.16
CA LEU A 302 -8.33 -23.36 -21.84
C LEU A 302 -8.46 -22.16 -22.79
N HIS A 303 -9.59 -22.04 -23.50
CA HIS A 303 -9.82 -20.87 -24.36
C HIS A 303 -9.89 -19.58 -23.54
N GLN A 304 -10.69 -19.54 -22.48
CA GLN A 304 -10.85 -18.35 -21.63
C GLN A 304 -9.54 -17.95 -20.95
N ILE A 305 -8.73 -18.92 -20.53
CA ILE A 305 -7.42 -18.67 -19.95
C ILE A 305 -6.44 -18.10 -20.99
N SER A 306 -6.43 -18.63 -22.22
CA SER A 306 -5.60 -18.05 -23.29
C SER A 306 -5.99 -16.60 -23.61
N VAL A 307 -7.27 -16.24 -23.38
CA VAL A 307 -7.72 -14.85 -23.48
C VAL A 307 -7.17 -14.02 -22.31
N LEU A 308 -7.23 -14.52 -21.08
CA LEU A 308 -6.62 -13.85 -19.92
C LEU A 308 -5.11 -13.66 -20.07
N GLU A 309 -4.39 -14.65 -20.60
CA GLU A 309 -2.95 -14.54 -20.88
C GLU A 309 -2.65 -13.41 -21.87
N ARG A 310 -3.44 -13.30 -22.95
CA ARG A 310 -3.32 -12.19 -23.91
C ARG A 310 -3.62 -10.85 -23.25
N VAL A 311 -4.66 -10.78 -22.42
CA VAL A 311 -5.03 -9.55 -21.68
C VAL A 311 -3.91 -9.12 -20.74
N LEU A 312 -3.31 -10.05 -20.00
CA LEU A 312 -2.16 -9.78 -19.11
C LEU A 312 -0.93 -9.31 -19.90
N ALA A 313 -0.64 -9.93 -21.05
CA ALA A 313 0.47 -9.52 -21.91
C ALA A 313 0.26 -8.11 -22.49
N ASP A 314 -0.95 -7.81 -22.99
CA ASP A 314 -1.31 -6.48 -23.50
C ASP A 314 -1.23 -5.41 -22.42
N GLN A 315 -1.67 -5.73 -21.19
CA GLN A 315 -1.53 -4.85 -20.05
C GLN A 315 -0.07 -4.58 -19.69
N GLN A 316 0.81 -5.58 -19.76
CA GLN A 316 2.23 -5.37 -19.51
C GLN A 316 2.84 -4.41 -20.54
N ILE A 317 2.45 -4.52 -21.81
CA ILE A 317 2.86 -3.59 -22.87
C ILE A 317 2.37 -2.17 -22.54
N MET A 318 1.12 -2.03 -22.09
CA MET A 318 0.55 -0.74 -21.69
C MET A 318 1.28 -0.13 -20.49
N ILE A 319 1.57 -0.92 -19.46
CA ILE A 319 2.35 -0.50 -18.29
C ILE A 319 3.71 0.03 -18.71
N ASN A 320 4.44 -0.70 -19.56
CA ASN A 320 5.76 -0.27 -20.04
C ASN A 320 5.69 1.08 -20.79
N ARG A 321 4.62 1.31 -21.56
CA ARG A 321 4.39 2.61 -22.23
C ARG A 321 4.12 3.73 -21.22
N LEU A 322 3.21 3.50 -20.27
CA LEU A 322 2.88 4.48 -19.24
C LEU A 322 4.10 4.85 -18.39
N GLN A 323 4.95 3.88 -18.04
CA GLN A 323 6.20 4.14 -17.32
C GLN A 323 7.17 5.01 -18.12
N ALA A 324 7.28 4.77 -19.44
CA ALA A 324 8.11 5.60 -20.31
C ALA A 324 7.58 7.04 -20.36
N ASP A 325 6.26 7.22 -20.49
CA ASP A 325 5.61 8.54 -20.50
C ASP A 325 5.80 9.28 -19.18
N VAL A 326 5.62 8.59 -18.05
CA VAL A 326 5.83 9.15 -16.70
C VAL A 326 7.29 9.56 -16.49
N SER A 327 8.24 8.75 -16.96
CA SER A 327 9.67 9.05 -16.88
C SER A 327 10.02 10.28 -17.73
N HIS A 328 9.46 10.37 -18.94
CA HIS A 328 9.63 11.53 -19.82
C HIS A 328 9.03 12.80 -19.20
N ALA A 329 7.84 12.70 -18.60
CA ALA A 329 7.20 13.81 -17.90
C ALA A 329 8.02 14.28 -16.69
N HIS A 330 8.55 13.38 -15.86
CA HIS A 330 9.42 13.73 -14.74
C HIS A 330 10.68 14.48 -15.21
N GLY A 331 11.35 13.97 -16.25
CA GLY A 331 12.51 14.64 -16.82
C GLY A 331 12.18 16.03 -17.39
N ALA A 332 10.94 16.24 -17.89
CA ALA A 332 10.48 17.58 -18.28
C ALA A 332 10.28 18.50 -17.08
N THR A 333 9.63 18.02 -16.01
CA THR A 333 9.43 18.77 -14.77
C THR A 333 10.74 19.21 -14.14
N GLU A 334 11.73 18.31 -14.01
CA GLU A 334 13.06 18.65 -13.46
C GLU A 334 13.76 19.75 -14.28
N ARG A 335 13.65 19.69 -15.62
CA ARG A 335 14.17 20.74 -16.51
C ARG A 335 13.46 22.08 -16.28
N TYR A 336 12.14 22.08 -16.13
CA TYR A 336 11.39 23.30 -15.86
C TYR A 336 11.73 23.88 -14.49
N GLU A 337 11.87 23.06 -13.44
CA GLU A 337 12.28 23.53 -12.13
C GLU A 337 13.69 24.12 -12.14
N ALA A 338 14.64 23.48 -12.84
CA ALA A 338 15.99 24.02 -12.99
C ALA A 338 15.98 25.37 -13.72
N ALA A 339 15.18 25.50 -14.79
CA ALA A 339 15.01 26.76 -15.50
C ALA A 339 14.38 27.85 -14.62
N ILE A 340 13.37 27.51 -13.81
CA ILE A 340 12.75 28.44 -12.86
C ILE A 340 13.77 28.90 -11.80
N ARG A 341 14.60 28.00 -11.28
CA ARG A 341 15.67 28.35 -10.33
C ARG A 341 16.68 29.33 -10.95
N ASP A 342 17.22 29.03 -12.13
CA ASP A 342 18.14 29.93 -12.84
C ASP A 342 17.52 31.30 -13.15
N LEU A 343 16.26 31.32 -13.61
CA LEU A 343 15.55 32.59 -13.86
C LEU A 343 15.32 33.39 -12.56
N THR A 344 15.02 32.72 -11.45
CA THR A 344 14.85 33.36 -10.14
C THR A 344 16.16 33.95 -9.62
N GLU A 345 17.27 33.22 -9.75
CA GLU A 345 18.61 33.72 -9.39
C GLU A 345 19.02 34.92 -10.24
N ARG A 346 18.76 34.88 -11.55
CA ARG A 346 19.00 36.03 -12.45
C ARG A 346 18.13 37.23 -12.10
N ALA A 347 16.86 37.01 -11.76
CA ALA A 347 15.98 38.09 -11.32
C ALA A 347 16.51 38.76 -10.05
N HIS A 348 16.89 37.98 -9.03
CA HIS A 348 17.52 38.50 -7.82
C HIS A 348 18.83 39.28 -8.10
N TRP A 349 19.66 38.77 -9.02
CA TRP A 349 20.88 39.47 -9.42
C TRP A 349 20.59 40.82 -10.09
N LEU A 350 19.64 40.85 -11.04
CA LEU A 350 19.21 42.07 -11.72
C LEU A 350 18.61 43.10 -10.76
N ASP A 351 17.82 42.65 -9.78
CA ASP A 351 17.28 43.51 -8.72
C ASP A 351 18.40 44.13 -7.87
N GLY A 352 19.43 43.33 -7.54
CA GLY A 352 20.63 43.81 -6.87
C GLY A 352 21.38 44.89 -7.67
N GLN A 353 21.57 44.67 -8.99
CA GLN A 353 22.20 45.66 -9.88
C GLN A 353 21.38 46.95 -9.99
N ASN A 354 20.05 46.83 -10.15
CA ASN A 354 19.15 47.98 -10.19
C ASN A 354 19.19 48.79 -8.89
N ALA A 355 19.23 48.13 -7.73
CA ALA A 355 19.36 48.80 -6.44
C ALA A 355 20.68 49.58 -6.34
N GLU A 356 21.79 48.99 -6.80
CA GLU A 356 23.09 49.65 -6.81
C GLU A 356 23.13 50.85 -7.77
N LEU A 357 22.63 50.71 -9.00
CA LEU A 357 22.52 51.81 -9.95
C LEU A 357 21.68 52.96 -9.39
N ARG A 358 20.56 52.66 -8.71
CA ARG A 358 19.74 53.68 -8.03
C ARG A 358 20.52 54.40 -6.93
N ARG A 359 21.34 53.69 -6.13
CA ARG A 359 22.21 54.30 -5.13
C ARG A 359 23.24 55.24 -5.76
N GLN A 360 23.89 54.81 -6.84
CA GLN A 360 24.89 55.61 -7.56
C GLN A 360 24.27 56.87 -8.18
N LEU A 361 23.09 56.75 -8.79
CA LEU A 361 22.37 57.89 -9.35
C LEU A 361 22.00 58.92 -8.27
N ALA A 362 21.50 58.45 -7.12
CA ALA A 362 21.19 59.32 -5.98
C ALA A 362 22.45 60.04 -5.45
N ALA A 363 23.58 59.34 -5.34
CA ALA A 363 24.85 59.93 -4.92
C ALA A 363 25.36 61.00 -5.92
N LEU A 364 25.23 60.75 -7.23
CA LEU A 364 25.59 61.73 -8.27
C LEU A 364 24.69 62.97 -8.24
N GLN A 365 23.39 62.79 -8.02
CA GLN A 365 22.45 63.90 -7.86
C GLN A 365 22.80 64.74 -6.63
N GLN A 366 23.04 64.13 -5.47
CA GLN A 366 23.48 64.83 -4.26
C GLN A 366 24.82 65.54 -4.48
N GLY A 367 25.80 64.90 -5.13
CA GLY A 367 27.10 65.50 -5.44
C GLY A 367 27.03 66.64 -6.47
N ARG A 368 26.04 66.65 -7.36
CA ARG A 368 25.74 67.78 -8.27
C ARG A 368 25.08 68.94 -7.51
N VAL A 369 24.15 68.65 -6.61
CA VAL A 369 23.52 69.66 -5.74
C VAL A 369 24.57 70.34 -4.85
N MET A 370 25.48 69.58 -4.23
CA MET A 370 26.55 70.14 -3.41
C MET A 370 27.52 71.02 -4.20
N ARG A 371 27.83 70.67 -5.46
CA ARG A 371 28.66 71.50 -6.36
C ARG A 371 27.95 72.77 -6.83
N LEU A 372 26.65 72.73 -7.03
CA LEU A 372 25.86 73.94 -7.32
C LEU A 372 25.80 74.86 -6.09
N LEU A 373 25.57 74.29 -4.90
CA LEU A 373 25.58 75.06 -3.65
C LEU A 373 26.95 75.71 -3.36
N SER A 374 28.06 75.05 -3.69
CA SER A 374 29.40 75.64 -3.54
C SER A 374 29.69 76.76 -4.56
N LEU A 375 29.10 76.71 -5.75
CA LEU A 375 29.17 77.78 -6.76
C LEU A 375 28.37 79.02 -6.36
N PHE A 376 27.24 78.86 -5.64
CA PHE A 376 26.45 79.98 -5.13
C PHE A 376 26.91 80.49 -3.75
N GLY A 377 27.63 79.68 -2.96
CA GLY A 377 28.23 80.10 -1.69
C GLY A 377 29.56 80.86 -1.82
N GLY A 378 30.09 81.00 -3.04
CA GLY A 378 31.39 81.63 -3.33
C GLY A 378 31.38 83.12 -3.68
N ARG A 379 30.23 83.81 -3.61
CA ARG A 379 30.17 85.27 -3.77
C ARG A 379 29.75 85.92 -2.45
N LYS A 380 30.75 86.36 -1.69
CA LYS A 380 30.64 87.53 -0.80
C LYS A 380 30.99 88.78 -1.60
#